data_AF-A0A7C4VNT0-F1
#
_entry.id   AF-A0A7C4VNT0-F1
#
_cell.length_a   1.000
_cell.length_b   1.000
_cell.length_c   1.000
_cell.angle_alpha   90.00
_cell.angle_beta   90.00
_cell.angle_gamma   90.00
#
_symmetry.space_group_name_H-M   'P 1'
#
loop_
_entity.id
_entity.type
_entity.pdbx_description
1 polymer ?
#
loop_
_entity_poly.entity_id
_entity_poly.type
_entity_poly.pdbx_seq_one_letter_code
_entity_poly.pdbx_strand_id
1 'polypeptide(L)'
;MNINKCKVFGGIIGLVPIFLWLFYYYRLNFLIFSVIYGGNLFLNSLLFNIILFEKKIVRSSVAKVLYVLYFGFLIFASIMDWGGNPFSIIGAILLSIPGLNVLVSFAGWVGYVYNATRITLEPPFFLPPLTLLSLSPFYMIPLTIYFSETIGNWLQKFEMLTIEDQIKELESVVKDHDSLLERRNQLEKEINKIIEFDPANFSVKSNIFRGEARQLNDDDIRKRINTIDEETQKTIRLKMHVEKELDELESGKEALRNRLEEIKQRLHTLEIVDPANVKIKLQKLCSEWEGLSQKELENIKTTGELEHSYKEQLLLRFQIEKIDGKINGKKRKLVYWELTENVLLLEKLFLQLEELDRDIKKEEPRLFQINDELKKLEMKRDKLKSR
;
A
#
# COMPACT_ATOMS: atom_id res chain seq x y z
N MET A 1 28.91 25.84 11.64
CA MET A 1 29.83 25.89 12.80
C MET A 1 31.25 25.70 12.28
N ASN A 2 32.14 26.68 12.45
CA ASN A 2 33.42 26.76 11.72
C ASN A 2 34.39 25.65 12.17
N ILE A 3 34.59 24.63 11.33
CA ILE A 3 35.45 23.45 11.58
C ILE A 3 36.88 23.84 12.01
N ASN A 4 37.36 25.00 11.56
CA ASN A 4 38.68 25.52 11.93
C ASN A 4 38.78 25.96 13.40
N LYS A 5 37.70 26.42 14.04
CA LYS A 5 37.71 26.80 15.46
C LYS A 5 37.80 25.58 16.39
N CYS A 6 37.12 24.47 16.06
CA CYS A 6 37.24 23.23 16.83
C CYS A 6 38.63 22.57 16.73
N LYS A 7 39.31 22.70 15.59
CA LYS A 7 40.67 22.15 15.41
C LYS A 7 41.70 22.88 16.27
N VAL A 8 41.63 24.21 16.33
CA VAL A 8 42.54 25.04 17.15
C VAL A 8 42.26 24.82 18.64
N PHE A 9 40.99 24.75 19.05
CA PHE A 9 40.61 24.49 20.44
C PHE A 9 41.04 23.10 20.92
N GLY A 10 40.87 22.06 20.07
CA GLY A 10 41.37 20.72 20.36
C GLY A 10 42.90 20.63 20.43
N GLY A 11 43.61 21.40 19.60
CA GLY A 11 45.07 21.50 19.65
C GLY A 11 45.58 22.14 20.94
N ILE A 12 44.93 23.21 21.40
CA ILE A 12 45.29 23.89 22.65
C ILE A 12 44.98 23.00 23.88
N ILE A 13 43.83 22.31 23.88
CA ILE A 13 43.51 21.33 24.94
C ILE A 13 44.51 20.17 24.93
N GLY A 14 44.99 19.75 23.76
CA GLY A 14 46.03 18.73 23.63
C GLY A 14 47.40 19.11 24.23
N LEU A 15 47.66 20.40 24.47
CA LEU A 15 48.88 20.88 25.13
C LEU A 15 48.77 20.82 26.67
N VAL A 16 47.57 20.85 27.23
CA VAL A 16 47.33 20.81 28.69
C VAL A 16 47.94 19.57 29.35
N PRO A 17 47.82 18.35 28.76
CA PRO A 17 48.56 17.18 29.20
C PRO A 17 50.06 17.37 29.29
N ILE A 18 50.66 18.00 28.28
CA ILE A 18 52.12 18.18 28.18
C ILE A 18 52.60 19.09 29.31
N PHE A 19 51.86 20.18 29.60
CA PHE A 19 52.17 21.08 30.70
C PHE A 19 51.98 20.46 32.09
N LEU A 20 50.89 19.72 32.30
CA LEU A 20 50.66 19.00 33.56
C LEU A 20 51.72 17.90 33.78
N TRP A 21 52.19 17.30 32.69
CA TRP A 21 53.23 16.28 32.73
C TRP A 21 54.62 16.86 33.03
N LEU A 22 54.95 18.02 32.46
CA LEU A 22 56.16 18.79 32.82
C LEU A 22 56.16 19.23 34.29
N PHE A 23 54.98 19.51 34.86
CA PHE A 23 54.86 19.85 36.28
C PHE A 23 55.09 18.64 37.21
N TYR A 24 54.63 17.45 36.82
CA TYR A 24 54.87 16.19 37.55
C TYR A 24 56.37 15.78 37.51
N TYR A 25 57.09 16.23 36.49
CA TYR A 25 58.48 15.88 36.18
C TYR A 25 59.54 16.31 37.20
N TYR A 26 59.29 17.38 37.96
CA TYR A 26 60.26 17.89 38.95
C TYR A 26 60.47 16.93 40.14
N ARG A 27 59.65 15.87 40.26
CA ARG A 27 59.65 14.95 41.40
C ARG A 27 60.23 13.55 41.14
N LEU A 28 60.60 13.21 39.90
CA LEU A 28 61.00 11.85 39.51
C LEU A 28 62.52 11.62 39.56
N ASN A 29 62.94 10.39 39.86
CA ASN A 29 64.35 9.97 39.82
C ASN A 29 64.89 9.95 38.36
N PHE A 30 66.13 10.40 38.15
CA PHE A 30 66.77 10.63 36.83
C PHE A 30 66.79 9.41 35.89
N LEU A 31 66.82 8.19 36.42
CA LEU A 31 66.85 6.97 35.61
C LEU A 31 65.44 6.56 35.12
N ILE A 32 64.43 6.80 35.95
CA ILE A 32 63.01 6.64 35.62
C ILE A 32 62.60 7.73 34.62
N PHE A 33 63.13 8.94 34.79
CA PHE A 33 62.99 10.07 33.88
C PHE A 33 63.41 9.73 32.44
N SER A 34 64.59 9.19 32.19
CA SER A 34 65.09 9.01 30.81
C SER A 34 64.28 7.99 29.99
N VAL A 35 63.86 6.89 30.60
CA VAL A 35 63.06 5.84 29.96
C VAL A 35 61.63 6.32 29.70
N ILE A 36 61.03 7.03 30.67
CA ILE A 36 59.67 7.54 30.56
C ILE A 36 59.61 8.76 29.62
N TYR A 37 60.64 9.61 29.59
CA TYR A 37 60.77 10.74 28.64
C TYR A 37 60.82 10.23 27.19
N GLY A 38 61.67 9.24 26.92
CA GLY A 38 61.82 8.65 25.61
C GLY A 38 60.54 7.98 25.13
N GLY A 39 59.89 7.19 25.99
CA GLY A 39 58.60 6.55 25.68
C GLY A 39 57.47 7.55 25.43
N ASN A 40 57.41 8.62 26.23
CA ASN A 40 56.39 9.64 26.10
C ASN A 40 56.58 10.48 24.81
N LEU A 41 57.79 10.94 24.53
CA LEU A 41 58.10 11.65 23.28
C LEU A 41 57.81 10.78 22.05
N PHE A 42 58.13 9.49 22.11
CA PHE A 42 57.84 8.54 21.03
C PHE A 42 56.32 8.39 20.80
N LEU A 43 55.54 8.18 21.87
CA LEU A 43 54.08 8.00 21.76
C LEU A 43 53.37 9.30 21.35
N ASN A 44 53.81 10.46 21.83
CA ASN A 44 53.30 11.75 21.39
C ASN A 44 53.65 12.05 19.93
N SER A 45 54.86 11.68 19.48
CA SER A 45 55.23 11.76 18.05
C SER A 45 54.34 10.88 17.18
N LEU A 46 54.00 9.67 17.65
CA LEU A 46 53.11 8.73 16.96
C LEU A 46 51.67 9.27 16.88
N LEU A 47 51.14 9.78 17.99
CA LEU A 47 49.82 10.43 18.05
C LEU A 47 49.75 11.68 17.14
N PHE A 48 50.81 12.50 17.13
CA PHE A 48 50.89 13.68 16.28
C PHE A 48 50.89 13.31 14.78
N ASN A 49 51.67 12.30 14.39
CA ASN A 49 51.69 11.79 13.02
C ASN A 49 50.34 11.20 12.59
N ILE A 50 49.58 10.60 13.50
CA ILE A 50 48.26 10.03 13.19
C ILE A 50 47.17 11.09 13.08
N ILE A 51 47.26 12.17 13.86
CA ILE A 51 46.37 13.34 13.70
C ILE A 51 46.50 13.93 12.29
N LEU A 52 47.66 13.79 11.64
CA LEU A 52 47.96 14.24 10.28
C LEU A 52 47.48 13.27 9.17
N PHE A 53 47.03 12.05 9.48
CA PHE A 53 46.49 11.13 8.47
C PHE A 53 45.10 11.55 7.97
N GLU A 54 44.91 11.59 6.64
CA GLU A 54 43.66 12.04 5.98
C GLU A 54 42.46 11.09 6.14
N LYS A 55 42.69 9.76 6.28
CA LYS A 55 41.59 8.78 6.31
C LYS A 55 40.96 8.66 7.71
N LYS A 56 39.77 9.26 7.85
CA LYS A 56 38.98 9.43 9.11
C LYS A 56 38.77 8.15 9.94
N ILE A 57 38.48 7.02 9.30
CA ILE A 57 38.13 5.74 9.98
C ILE A 57 39.36 5.06 10.60
N VAL A 58 40.47 5.01 9.84
CA VAL A 58 41.75 4.47 10.31
C VAL A 58 42.32 5.39 11.40
N ARG A 59 42.19 6.71 11.22
CA ARG A 59 42.60 7.70 12.21
C ARG A 59 41.90 7.51 13.56
N SER A 60 40.58 7.31 13.57
CA SER A 60 39.82 7.14 14.82
C SER A 60 40.20 5.86 15.56
N SER A 61 40.30 4.73 14.84
CA SER A 61 40.60 3.43 15.45
C SER A 61 42.04 3.34 15.96
N VAL A 62 43.01 3.82 15.17
CA VAL A 62 44.43 3.79 15.56
C VAL A 62 44.72 4.81 16.67
N ALA A 63 44.09 6.00 16.64
CA ALA A 63 44.20 6.94 17.74
C ALA A 63 43.62 6.36 19.04
N LYS A 64 42.45 5.68 19.00
CA LYS A 64 41.87 5.01 20.17
C LYS A 64 42.85 3.99 20.77
N VAL A 65 43.46 3.13 19.94
CA VAL A 65 44.44 2.12 20.40
C VAL A 65 45.71 2.77 20.97
N LEU A 66 46.23 3.83 20.36
CA LEU A 66 47.44 4.51 20.85
C LEU A 66 47.19 5.31 22.11
N TYR A 67 46.02 5.92 22.26
CA TYR A 67 45.63 6.54 23.53
C TYR A 67 45.57 5.49 24.64
N VAL A 68 44.95 4.33 24.40
CA VAL A 68 44.92 3.21 25.34
C VAL A 68 46.33 2.78 25.75
N LEU A 69 47.25 2.61 24.78
CA LEU A 69 48.65 2.24 25.04
C LEU A 69 49.42 3.34 25.80
N TYR A 70 49.21 4.61 25.45
CA TYR A 70 49.84 5.75 26.11
C TYR A 70 49.38 5.88 27.58
N PHE A 71 48.09 5.67 27.84
CA PHE A 71 47.57 5.66 29.21
C PHE A 71 48.06 4.46 30.02
N GLY A 72 48.09 3.27 29.42
CA GLY A 72 48.68 2.09 30.07
C GLY A 72 50.14 2.33 30.47
N PHE A 73 50.90 3.01 29.61
CA PHE A 73 52.29 3.38 29.88
C PHE A 73 52.42 4.42 31.00
N LEU A 74 51.55 5.45 31.06
CA LEU A 74 51.56 6.46 32.12
C LEU A 74 51.18 5.88 33.50
N ILE A 75 50.23 4.95 33.53
CA ILE A 75 49.85 4.23 34.75
C ILE A 75 51.01 3.36 35.21
N PHE A 76 51.66 2.64 34.28
CA PHE A 76 52.86 1.84 34.57
C PHE A 76 53.99 2.70 35.17
N ALA A 77 54.30 3.83 34.53
CA ALA A 77 55.29 4.79 35.00
C ALA A 77 55.01 5.27 36.44
N SER A 78 53.75 5.58 36.75
CA SER A 78 53.33 6.05 38.07
C SER A 78 53.41 4.96 39.14
N ILE A 79 53.06 3.71 38.79
CA ILE A 79 53.14 2.57 39.70
C ILE A 79 54.59 2.22 40.03
N MET A 80 55.48 2.27 39.03
CA MET A 80 56.91 1.98 39.22
C MET A 80 57.60 3.03 40.10
N ASP A 81 57.24 4.31 39.97
CA ASP A 81 57.79 5.39 40.80
C ASP A 81 57.41 5.26 42.29
N TRP A 82 56.27 4.63 42.58
CA TRP A 82 55.78 4.38 43.95
C TRP A 82 56.25 3.03 44.51
N GLY A 83 57.18 2.35 43.83
CA GLY A 83 57.75 1.07 44.27
C GLY A 83 56.85 -0.15 44.02
N GLY A 84 55.86 -0.03 43.15
CA GLY A 84 54.90 -1.10 42.84
C GLY A 84 55.51 -2.27 42.05
N ASN A 85 54.87 -3.45 42.19
CA ASN A 85 55.31 -4.68 41.54
C ASN A 85 55.02 -4.65 40.01
N PRO A 86 55.98 -4.99 39.13
CA PRO A 86 55.78 -5.02 37.67
C PRO A 86 54.69 -6.00 37.20
N PHE A 87 54.25 -6.98 37.99
CA PHE A 87 53.11 -7.83 37.62
C PHE A 87 51.75 -7.10 37.62
N SER A 88 51.69 -5.87 38.17
CA SER A 88 50.53 -4.97 38.06
C SER A 88 50.28 -4.45 36.63
N ILE A 89 51.22 -4.68 35.70
CA ILE A 89 51.15 -4.36 34.26
C ILE A 89 49.91 -4.96 33.59
N ILE A 90 49.57 -6.21 33.91
CA ILE A 90 48.39 -6.88 33.30
C ILE A 90 47.09 -6.21 33.77
N GLY A 91 47.04 -5.74 35.02
CA GLY A 91 45.92 -4.97 35.56
C GLY A 91 45.79 -3.57 34.94
N ALA A 92 46.90 -2.87 34.74
CA ALA A 92 46.93 -1.55 34.08
C ALA A 92 46.53 -1.63 32.59
N ILE A 93 46.92 -2.71 31.90
CA ILE A 93 46.51 -2.97 30.51
C ILE A 93 45.02 -3.36 30.45
N LEU A 94 44.50 -4.18 31.36
CA LEU A 94 43.07 -4.51 31.44
C LEU A 94 42.20 -3.28 31.77
N LEU A 95 42.71 -2.37 32.61
CA LEU A 95 42.11 -1.07 32.94
C LEU A 95 42.04 -0.12 31.75
N SER A 96 42.90 -0.29 30.75
CA SER A 96 42.91 0.56 29.56
C SER A 96 41.81 0.20 28.53
N ILE A 97 41.04 -0.87 28.78
CA ILE A 97 39.80 -1.17 28.05
C ILE A 97 38.68 -0.25 28.56
N PRO A 98 38.04 0.59 27.72
CA PRO A 98 37.13 1.64 28.17
C PRO A 98 35.97 1.18 29.08
N GLY A 99 35.41 -0.01 28.84
CA GLY A 99 34.32 -0.57 29.67
C GLY A 99 34.78 -1.03 31.06
N LEU A 100 36.02 -1.53 31.18
CA LEU A 100 36.62 -1.92 32.45
C LEU A 100 37.10 -0.68 33.24
N ASN A 101 37.52 0.38 32.55
CA ASN A 101 37.94 1.63 33.16
C ASN A 101 36.79 2.35 33.89
N VAL A 102 35.58 2.32 33.33
CA VAL A 102 34.36 2.83 33.98
C VAL A 102 33.99 1.98 35.19
N LEU A 103 34.05 0.65 35.08
CA LEU A 103 33.75 -0.28 36.18
C LEU A 103 34.74 -0.15 37.33
N VAL A 104 36.04 0.01 37.05
CA VAL A 104 37.06 0.18 38.08
C VAL A 104 37.07 1.59 38.66
N SER A 105 36.78 2.63 37.87
CA SER A 105 36.59 3.99 38.40
C SER A 105 35.35 4.07 39.29
N PHE A 106 34.26 3.40 38.91
CA PHE A 106 33.05 3.29 39.72
C PHE A 106 33.27 2.43 40.97
N ALA A 107 33.97 1.29 40.87
CA ALA A 107 34.33 0.46 42.01
C ALA A 107 35.33 1.17 42.95
N GLY A 108 36.24 1.97 42.41
CA GLY A 108 37.16 2.83 43.18
C GLY A 108 36.43 3.97 43.89
N TRP A 109 35.41 4.57 43.25
CA TRP A 109 34.56 5.57 43.87
C TRP A 109 33.64 4.98 44.95
N VAL A 110 33.02 3.82 44.69
CA VAL A 110 32.25 3.07 45.67
C VAL A 110 33.14 2.62 46.84
N GLY A 111 34.35 2.14 46.55
CA GLY A 111 35.36 1.80 47.56
C GLY A 111 35.80 3.00 48.39
N TYR A 112 35.92 4.20 47.78
CA TYR A 112 36.21 5.46 48.49
C TYR A 112 35.06 5.88 49.41
N VAL A 113 33.81 5.83 48.93
CA VAL A 113 32.61 6.14 49.73
C VAL A 113 32.44 5.11 50.86
N TYR A 114 32.79 3.84 50.62
CA TYR A 114 32.72 2.78 51.62
C TYR A 114 33.85 2.89 52.66
N ASN A 115 35.10 3.16 52.26
CA ASN A 115 36.24 3.34 53.17
C ASN A 115 36.24 4.68 53.93
N ALA A 116 35.53 5.71 53.45
CA ALA A 116 35.31 6.94 54.22
C ALA A 116 34.56 6.68 55.53
N THR A 117 33.97 5.49 55.73
CA THR A 117 33.23 5.13 56.94
C THR A 117 33.92 4.10 57.85
N ARG A 118 35.05 3.48 57.46
CA ARG A 118 35.80 2.58 58.36
C ARG A 118 37.32 2.58 58.11
N ILE A 119 38.03 2.62 59.23
CA ILE A 119 39.49 2.61 59.38
C ILE A 119 40.10 1.27 58.92
N THR A 120 41.30 1.37 58.33
CA THR A 120 42.33 0.33 58.10
C THR A 120 41.94 -0.86 57.22
N LEU A 121 42.08 -0.67 55.90
CA LEU A 121 42.59 -1.65 54.95
C LEU A 121 43.11 -0.81 53.78
N GLU A 122 44.43 -0.74 53.57
CA GLU A 122 45.03 -0.06 52.42
C GLU A 122 44.52 -0.75 51.14
N PRO A 123 43.66 -0.11 50.33
CA PRO A 123 43.33 -0.68 49.03
C PRO A 123 44.52 -0.44 48.09
N PRO A 124 44.83 -1.37 47.16
CA PRO A 124 46.05 -1.33 46.36
C PRO A 124 46.15 -0.14 45.38
N PHE A 125 45.13 0.73 45.31
CA PHE A 125 45.07 1.86 44.40
C PHE A 125 44.35 3.05 45.03
N PHE A 126 44.94 3.69 46.04
CA PHE A 126 44.47 5.00 46.51
C PHE A 126 45.22 6.10 45.75
N LEU A 127 44.63 6.58 44.64
CA LEU A 127 45.12 7.79 43.98
C LEU A 127 44.71 9.01 44.82
N PRO A 128 45.64 9.91 45.19
CA PRO A 128 45.31 11.12 45.91
C PRO A 128 44.22 11.94 45.18
N PRO A 129 43.31 12.64 45.90
CA PRO A 129 42.23 13.42 45.28
C PRO A 129 42.73 14.45 44.25
N LEU A 130 43.90 15.04 44.50
CA LEU A 130 44.56 15.95 43.55
C LEU A 130 44.94 15.25 42.25
N THR A 131 45.39 13.99 42.33
CA THR A 131 45.76 13.16 41.18
C THR A 131 44.51 12.77 40.39
N LEU A 132 43.42 12.41 41.06
CA LEU A 132 42.11 12.16 40.45
C LEU A 132 41.57 13.41 39.73
N LEU A 133 41.67 14.59 40.33
CA LEU A 133 41.29 15.86 39.70
C LEU A 133 42.18 16.19 38.51
N SER A 134 43.51 15.99 38.61
CA SER A 134 44.44 16.23 37.50
C SER A 134 44.28 15.23 36.35
N LEU A 135 43.83 14.00 36.65
CA LEU A 135 43.56 12.97 35.66
C LEU A 135 42.11 13.04 35.14
N SER A 136 41.21 13.77 35.79
CA SER A 136 39.79 13.87 35.39
C SER A 136 39.57 14.36 33.94
N PRO A 137 40.33 15.34 33.39
CA PRO A 137 40.15 15.75 32.00
C PRO A 137 40.48 14.62 31.02
N PHE A 138 41.42 13.76 31.40
CA PHE A 138 41.88 12.64 30.60
C PHE A 138 40.88 11.48 30.53
N TYR A 139 40.09 11.27 31.59
CA TYR A 139 38.97 10.32 31.57
C TYR A 139 37.73 10.91 30.89
N MET A 140 37.48 12.21 31.07
CA MET A 140 36.29 12.87 30.53
C MET A 140 36.36 13.11 29.01
N ILE A 141 37.54 13.31 28.42
CA ILE A 141 37.67 13.55 26.97
C ILE A 141 37.27 12.31 26.12
N PRO A 142 37.79 11.09 26.35
CA PRO A 142 37.35 9.90 25.63
C PRO A 142 35.88 9.57 25.89
N LEU A 143 35.42 9.79 27.12
CA LEU A 143 34.02 9.56 27.50
C LEU A 143 33.10 10.52 26.75
N THR A 144 33.42 11.82 26.71
CA THR A 144 32.64 12.82 25.97
C THR A 144 32.68 12.58 24.46
N ILE A 145 33.82 12.16 23.89
CA ILE A 145 33.92 11.79 22.47
C ILE A 145 33.04 10.55 22.19
N TYR A 146 33.15 9.49 22.99
CA TYR A 146 32.35 8.27 22.83
C TYR A 146 30.85 8.53 23.00
N PHE A 147 30.44 9.29 24.02
CA PHE A 147 29.05 9.68 24.20
C PHE A 147 28.58 10.59 23.07
N SER A 148 29.41 11.51 22.56
CA SER A 148 29.05 12.37 21.43
C SER A 148 28.86 11.59 20.12
N GLU A 149 29.70 10.58 19.85
CA GLU A 149 29.56 9.70 18.68
C GLU A 149 28.33 8.78 18.83
N THR A 150 28.13 8.19 20.02
CA THR A 150 27.04 7.23 20.27
C THR A 150 25.67 7.91 20.30
N ILE A 151 25.55 9.05 21.00
CA ILE A 151 24.32 9.85 21.02
C ILE A 151 24.05 10.47 19.64
N GLY A 152 25.10 10.91 18.93
CA GLY A 152 24.97 11.42 17.56
C GLY A 152 24.41 10.37 16.60
N ASN A 153 24.95 9.16 16.60
CA ASN A 153 24.46 8.05 15.77
C ASN A 153 23.03 7.62 16.16
N TRP A 154 22.72 7.61 17.46
CA TRP A 154 21.39 7.26 17.94
C TRP A 154 20.33 8.30 17.53
N LEU A 155 20.65 9.60 17.66
CA LEU A 155 19.79 10.70 17.21
C LEU A 155 19.60 10.67 15.69
N GLN A 156 20.65 10.42 14.91
CA GLN A 156 20.56 10.29 13.45
C GLN A 156 19.66 9.11 13.03
N LYS A 157 19.76 7.98 13.73
CA LYS A 157 18.89 6.81 13.50
C LYS A 157 17.43 7.10 13.86
N PHE A 158 17.18 7.80 14.97
CA PHE A 158 15.84 8.20 15.36
C PHE A 158 15.22 9.17 14.35
N GLU A 159 15.97 10.20 13.92
CA GLU A 159 15.53 11.15 12.89
C GLU A 159 15.25 10.45 11.56
N MET A 160 16.04 9.44 11.18
CA MET A 160 15.81 8.64 9.97
C MET A 160 14.51 7.85 10.05
N LEU A 161 14.22 7.19 11.19
CA LEU A 161 12.98 6.46 11.40
C LEU A 161 11.75 7.37 11.32
N THR A 162 11.80 8.55 11.96
CA THR A 162 10.70 9.53 11.89
C THR A 162 10.44 9.99 10.45
N ILE A 163 11.49 10.23 9.66
CA ILE A 163 11.34 10.60 8.25
C ILE A 163 10.77 9.45 7.42
N GLU A 164 11.21 8.21 7.67
CA GLU A 164 10.67 7.03 6.96
C GLU A 164 9.19 6.80 7.26
N ASP A 165 8.76 6.98 8.51
CA ASP A 165 7.34 6.86 8.87
C ASP A 165 6.50 7.97 8.23
N GLN A 166 7.00 9.21 8.20
CA GLN A 166 6.34 10.33 7.50
C GLN A 166 6.24 10.09 5.99
N ILE A 167 7.30 9.57 5.36
CA ILE A 167 7.28 9.21 3.94
C ILE A 167 6.21 8.15 3.68
N LYS A 168 6.15 7.08 4.49
CA LYS A 168 5.13 6.02 4.33
C LYS A 168 3.70 6.54 4.47
N GLU A 169 3.47 7.44 5.43
CA GLU A 169 2.15 8.06 5.62
C GLU A 169 1.76 8.87 4.38
N LEU A 170 2.65 9.70 3.85
CA LEU A 170 2.38 10.49 2.65
C LEU A 170 2.24 9.63 1.38
N GLU A 171 3.07 8.59 1.22
CA GLU A 171 2.95 7.59 0.14
C GLU A 171 1.60 6.88 0.18
N SER A 172 1.05 6.60 1.37
CA SER A 172 -0.27 5.97 1.50
C SER A 172 -1.38 6.85 0.92
N VAL A 173 -1.31 8.17 1.13
CA VAL A 173 -2.28 9.12 0.57
C VAL A 173 -2.17 9.21 -0.96
N VAL A 174 -0.95 9.21 -1.50
CA VAL A 174 -0.73 9.18 -2.96
C VAL A 174 -1.32 7.90 -3.57
N LYS A 175 -1.11 6.76 -2.91
CA LYS A 175 -1.64 5.47 -3.37
C LYS A 175 -3.18 5.44 -3.36
N ASP A 176 -3.80 6.02 -2.33
CA ASP A 176 -5.25 6.14 -2.27
C ASP A 176 -5.78 6.96 -3.45
N HIS A 177 -5.10 8.05 -3.81
CA HIS A 177 -5.47 8.84 -4.98
C HIS A 177 -5.29 8.08 -6.31
N ASP A 178 -4.19 7.34 -6.48
CA ASP A 178 -3.98 6.49 -7.66
C ASP A 178 -5.11 5.45 -7.81
N SER A 179 -5.64 4.94 -6.70
CA SER A 179 -6.79 4.03 -6.71
C SER A 179 -8.08 4.69 -7.21
N LEU A 180 -8.29 5.98 -6.92
CA LEU A 180 -9.41 6.76 -7.46
C LEU A 180 -9.27 6.95 -8.97
N LEU A 181 -8.06 7.25 -9.46
CA LEU A 181 -7.78 7.35 -10.90
C LEU A 181 -8.00 6.01 -11.62
N GLU A 182 -7.60 4.89 -11.00
CA GLU A 182 -7.87 3.57 -11.55
C GLU A 182 -9.38 3.31 -11.66
N ARG A 183 -10.14 3.63 -10.61
CA ARG A 183 -11.60 3.50 -10.60
C ARG A 183 -12.26 4.38 -11.67
N ARG A 184 -11.77 5.60 -11.86
CA ARG A 184 -12.23 6.52 -12.92
C ARG A 184 -12.05 5.89 -14.30
N ASN A 185 -10.87 5.34 -14.57
CA ASN A 185 -10.56 4.67 -15.84
C ASN A 185 -11.41 3.40 -16.04
N GLN A 186 -11.77 2.69 -14.98
CA GLN A 186 -12.69 1.55 -15.06
C GLN A 186 -14.10 2.01 -15.46
N LEU A 187 -14.62 3.07 -14.86
CA LEU A 187 -15.93 3.64 -15.23
C LEU A 187 -15.95 4.12 -16.69
N GLU A 188 -14.90 4.80 -17.15
CA GLU A 188 -14.80 5.20 -18.56
C GLU A 188 -14.81 3.99 -19.52
N LYS A 189 -14.15 2.89 -19.15
CA LYS A 189 -14.18 1.64 -19.94
C LYS A 189 -15.58 1.03 -19.98
N GLU A 190 -16.31 1.03 -18.86
CA GLU A 190 -17.68 0.52 -18.80
C GLU A 190 -18.63 1.37 -19.65
N ILE A 191 -18.52 2.69 -19.58
CA ILE A 191 -19.26 3.63 -20.43
C ILE A 191 -19.02 3.31 -21.91
N ASN A 192 -17.75 3.15 -22.30
CA ASN A 192 -17.40 2.86 -23.70
C ASN A 192 -17.96 1.51 -24.16
N LYS A 193 -17.94 0.47 -23.31
CA LYS A 193 -18.56 -0.83 -23.63
C LYS A 193 -20.06 -0.72 -23.90
N ILE A 194 -20.79 0.09 -23.13
CA ILE A 194 -22.22 0.31 -23.37
C ILE A 194 -22.42 1.06 -24.69
N ILE A 195 -21.60 2.08 -24.97
CA ILE A 195 -21.69 2.83 -26.22
C ILE A 195 -21.41 1.93 -27.44
N GLU A 196 -20.47 0.99 -27.35
CA GLU A 196 -20.14 0.04 -28.41
C GLU A 196 -21.32 -0.88 -28.80
N PHE A 197 -22.27 -1.12 -27.90
CA PHE A 197 -23.48 -1.91 -28.20
C PHE A 197 -24.38 -1.23 -29.23
N ASP A 198 -24.57 0.08 -29.13
CA ASP A 198 -25.33 0.90 -30.08
C ASP A 198 -24.73 2.31 -30.16
N PRO A 199 -23.68 2.50 -30.98
CA PRO A 199 -22.92 3.74 -31.01
C PRO A 199 -23.75 4.96 -31.39
N ALA A 200 -24.73 4.79 -32.30
CA ALA A 200 -25.54 5.89 -32.79
C ALA A 200 -26.48 6.42 -31.69
N ASN A 201 -27.18 5.52 -30.98
CA ASN A 201 -28.13 5.94 -29.96
C ASN A 201 -27.45 6.30 -28.63
N PHE A 202 -26.44 5.53 -28.21
CA PHE A 202 -25.80 5.76 -26.91
C PHE A 202 -24.79 6.90 -26.92
N SER A 203 -24.13 7.21 -28.05
CA SER A 203 -23.26 8.39 -28.13
C SER A 203 -24.04 9.69 -27.87
N VAL A 204 -25.23 9.84 -28.48
CA VAL A 204 -26.08 11.02 -28.26
C VAL A 204 -26.50 11.11 -26.80
N LYS A 205 -26.98 10.02 -26.20
CA LYS A 205 -27.34 9.99 -24.77
C LYS A 205 -26.16 10.25 -23.85
N SER A 206 -24.98 9.73 -24.18
CA SER A 206 -23.77 9.93 -23.38
C SER A 206 -23.40 11.41 -23.24
N ASN A 207 -23.56 12.19 -24.31
CA ASN A 207 -23.29 13.62 -24.30
C ASN A 207 -24.31 14.39 -23.45
N ILE A 208 -25.59 13.97 -23.52
CA ILE A 208 -26.66 14.54 -22.70
C ILE A 208 -26.38 14.27 -21.21
N PHE A 209 -26.19 13.00 -20.84
CA PHE A 209 -25.95 12.61 -19.45
C PHE A 209 -24.68 13.23 -18.88
N ARG A 210 -23.61 13.32 -19.66
CA ARG A 210 -22.39 14.05 -19.24
C ARG A 210 -22.69 15.54 -18.99
N GLY A 211 -23.51 16.17 -19.83
CA GLY A 211 -23.91 17.57 -19.67
C GLY A 211 -24.77 17.80 -18.42
N GLU A 212 -25.74 16.91 -18.19
CA GLU A 212 -26.64 16.96 -17.02
C GLU A 212 -25.88 16.70 -15.71
N ALA A 213 -25.02 15.67 -15.67
CA ALA A 213 -24.22 15.34 -14.48
C ALA A 213 -23.40 16.54 -13.98
N ARG A 214 -22.76 17.27 -14.90
CA ARG A 214 -21.97 18.48 -14.58
C ARG A 214 -22.78 19.63 -13.99
N GLN A 215 -24.08 19.69 -14.24
CA GLN A 215 -24.97 20.75 -13.75
C GLN A 215 -25.54 20.44 -12.36
N LEU A 216 -25.53 19.17 -11.95
CA LEU A 216 -26.05 18.74 -10.65
C LEU A 216 -25.05 19.02 -9.53
N ASN A 217 -25.54 19.31 -8.32
CA ASN A 217 -24.71 19.35 -7.11
C ASN A 217 -24.49 17.91 -6.57
N ASP A 218 -23.58 17.76 -5.59
CA ASP A 218 -23.20 16.44 -5.06
C ASP A 218 -24.40 15.69 -4.43
N ASP A 219 -25.31 16.39 -3.76
CA ASP A 219 -26.50 15.79 -3.14
C ASP A 219 -27.52 15.32 -4.20
N ASP A 220 -27.70 16.09 -5.27
CA ASP A 220 -28.62 15.77 -6.34
C ASP A 220 -28.09 14.64 -7.23
N ILE A 221 -26.76 14.54 -7.42
CA ILE A 221 -26.12 13.37 -8.03
C ILE A 221 -26.48 12.11 -7.24
N ARG A 222 -26.31 12.12 -5.91
CA ARG A 222 -26.62 10.96 -5.05
C ARG A 222 -28.10 10.60 -5.06
N LYS A 223 -28.99 11.60 -4.98
CA LYS A 223 -30.44 11.38 -5.11
C LYS A 223 -30.79 10.75 -6.45
N ARG A 224 -30.21 11.25 -7.54
CA ARG A 224 -30.48 10.74 -8.88
C ARG A 224 -29.98 9.31 -9.05
N ILE A 225 -28.79 8.98 -8.53
CA ILE A 225 -28.29 7.59 -8.51
C ILE A 225 -29.26 6.66 -7.78
N ASN A 226 -29.77 7.07 -6.61
CA ASN A 226 -30.75 6.26 -5.88
C ASN A 226 -32.06 6.07 -6.67
N THR A 227 -32.56 7.12 -7.33
CA THR A 227 -33.72 7.01 -8.22
C THR A 227 -33.47 6.05 -9.38
N ILE A 228 -32.28 6.10 -10.00
CA ILE A 228 -31.90 5.18 -11.07
C ILE A 228 -31.84 3.74 -10.56
N ASP A 229 -31.36 3.51 -9.34
CA ASP A 229 -31.32 2.18 -8.73
C ASP A 229 -32.73 1.61 -8.50
N GLU A 230 -33.67 2.44 -8.05
CA GLU A 230 -35.09 2.06 -7.92
C GLU A 230 -35.72 1.76 -9.29
N GLU A 231 -35.47 2.61 -10.30
CA GLU A 231 -35.96 2.42 -11.67
C GLU A 231 -35.36 1.16 -12.33
N THR A 232 -34.08 0.86 -12.07
CA THR A 232 -33.39 -0.34 -12.55
C THR A 232 -34.01 -1.59 -11.93
N GLN A 233 -34.21 -1.60 -10.60
CA GLN A 233 -34.89 -2.73 -9.94
C GLN A 233 -36.31 -2.95 -10.45
N LYS A 234 -37.06 -1.87 -10.69
CA LYS A 234 -38.40 -1.94 -11.28
C LYS A 234 -38.34 -2.53 -12.70
N THR A 235 -37.38 -2.10 -13.51
CA THR A 235 -37.18 -2.59 -14.88
C THR A 235 -36.85 -4.09 -14.88
N ILE A 236 -35.95 -4.55 -14.00
CA ILE A 236 -35.61 -5.96 -13.84
C ILE A 236 -36.85 -6.79 -13.47
N ARG A 237 -37.68 -6.33 -12.51
CA ARG A 237 -38.91 -7.03 -12.13
C ARG A 237 -39.90 -7.13 -13.30
N LEU A 238 -40.05 -6.06 -14.08
CA LEU A 238 -40.92 -6.05 -15.26
C LEU A 238 -40.39 -6.98 -16.36
N LYS A 239 -39.07 -7.00 -16.58
CA LYS A 239 -38.40 -7.91 -17.53
C LYS A 239 -38.64 -9.37 -17.14
N MET A 240 -38.39 -9.73 -15.89
CA MET A 240 -38.65 -11.09 -15.36
C MET A 240 -40.12 -11.50 -15.52
N HIS A 241 -41.07 -10.59 -15.29
CA HIS A 241 -42.49 -10.87 -15.52
C HIS A 241 -42.78 -11.18 -16.99
N VAL A 242 -42.21 -10.39 -17.91
CA VAL A 242 -42.39 -10.59 -19.35
C VAL A 242 -41.73 -11.88 -19.83
N GLU A 243 -40.54 -12.23 -19.31
CA GLU A 243 -39.85 -13.50 -19.57
C GLU A 243 -40.72 -14.69 -19.12
N LYS A 244 -41.27 -14.64 -17.91
CA LYS A 244 -42.16 -15.69 -17.43
C LYS A 244 -43.41 -15.86 -18.31
N GLU A 245 -44.04 -14.76 -18.70
CA GLU A 245 -45.19 -14.81 -19.64
C GLU A 245 -44.77 -15.35 -21.02
N LEU A 246 -43.53 -15.08 -21.46
CA LEU A 246 -42.99 -15.62 -22.70
C LEU A 246 -42.85 -17.13 -22.61
N ASP A 247 -42.27 -17.64 -21.52
CA ASP A 247 -42.07 -19.07 -21.28
C ASP A 247 -43.41 -19.82 -21.23
N GLU A 248 -44.42 -19.23 -20.58
CA GLU A 248 -45.79 -19.77 -20.55
C GLU A 248 -46.42 -19.82 -21.94
N LEU A 249 -46.23 -18.76 -22.75
CA LEU A 249 -46.72 -18.71 -24.14
C LEU A 249 -45.98 -19.70 -25.06
N GLU A 250 -44.67 -19.84 -24.92
CA GLU A 250 -43.87 -20.77 -25.70
C GLU A 250 -44.21 -22.23 -25.35
N SER A 251 -44.40 -22.53 -24.06
CA SER A 251 -44.89 -23.84 -23.60
C SER A 251 -46.29 -24.14 -24.13
N GLY A 252 -47.21 -23.16 -24.07
CA GLY A 252 -48.56 -23.30 -24.63
C GLY A 252 -48.56 -23.49 -26.14
N LYS A 253 -47.69 -22.79 -26.87
CA LYS A 253 -47.50 -22.97 -28.31
C LYS A 253 -47.03 -24.38 -28.64
N GLU A 254 -46.10 -24.92 -27.86
CA GLU A 254 -45.57 -26.27 -28.08
C GLU A 254 -46.64 -27.33 -27.82
N ALA A 255 -47.48 -27.16 -26.79
CA ALA A 255 -48.64 -28.03 -26.56
C ALA A 255 -49.62 -28.02 -27.76
N LEU A 256 -49.90 -26.85 -28.34
CA LEU A 256 -50.74 -26.75 -29.55
C LEU A 256 -50.07 -27.39 -30.78
N ARG A 257 -48.75 -27.28 -30.93
CA ARG A 257 -48.00 -27.92 -32.02
C ARG A 257 -48.04 -29.43 -31.93
N ASN A 258 -47.86 -29.98 -30.72
CA ASN A 258 -47.97 -31.41 -30.48
C ASN A 258 -49.37 -31.93 -30.84
N ARG A 259 -50.42 -31.22 -30.39
CA ARG A 259 -51.81 -31.56 -30.75
C ARG A 259 -52.06 -31.44 -32.26
N LEU A 260 -51.51 -30.42 -32.92
CA LEU A 260 -51.61 -30.28 -34.37
C LEU A 260 -50.96 -31.45 -35.10
N GLU A 261 -49.83 -31.95 -34.59
CA GLU A 261 -49.13 -33.09 -35.18
C GLU A 261 -49.91 -34.41 -34.98
N GLU A 262 -50.52 -34.61 -33.81
CA GLU A 262 -51.44 -35.74 -33.57
C GLU A 262 -52.62 -35.73 -34.56
N ILE A 263 -53.21 -34.55 -34.81
CA ILE A 263 -54.31 -34.40 -35.78
C ILE A 263 -53.84 -34.69 -37.21
N LYS A 264 -52.63 -34.23 -37.60
CA LYS A 264 -52.07 -34.58 -38.91
C LYS A 264 -51.84 -36.08 -39.05
N GLN A 265 -51.35 -36.76 -38.02
CA GLN A 265 -51.17 -38.22 -38.03
C GLN A 265 -52.50 -38.96 -38.17
N ARG A 266 -53.56 -38.49 -37.50
CA ARG A 266 -54.92 -39.04 -37.67
C ARG A 266 -55.43 -38.85 -39.11
N LEU A 267 -55.30 -37.65 -39.65
CA LEU A 267 -55.66 -37.37 -41.05
C LEU A 267 -54.88 -38.26 -42.03
N HIS A 268 -53.59 -38.45 -41.79
CA HIS A 268 -52.74 -39.32 -42.60
C HIS A 268 -53.17 -40.79 -42.50
N THR A 269 -53.55 -41.26 -41.31
CA THR A 269 -54.06 -42.63 -41.11
C THR A 269 -55.35 -42.84 -41.89
N LEU A 270 -56.27 -41.87 -41.86
CA LEU A 270 -57.50 -41.91 -42.66
C LEU A 270 -57.20 -41.96 -44.16
N GLU A 271 -56.22 -41.18 -44.63
CA GLU A 271 -55.78 -41.19 -46.03
C GLU A 271 -55.18 -42.55 -46.46
N ILE A 272 -54.48 -43.26 -45.56
CA ILE A 272 -53.98 -44.62 -45.85
C ILE A 272 -55.12 -45.64 -45.98
N VAL A 273 -56.16 -45.52 -45.14
CA VAL A 273 -57.28 -46.47 -45.10
C VAL A 273 -58.17 -46.34 -46.35
N ASP A 274 -58.46 -45.12 -46.80
CA ASP A 274 -59.28 -44.87 -48.00
C ASP A 274 -58.72 -43.69 -48.83
N PRO A 275 -57.64 -43.91 -49.59
CA PRO A 275 -56.89 -42.83 -50.24
C PRO A 275 -57.70 -42.08 -51.29
N ALA A 276 -58.56 -42.75 -52.05
CA ALA A 276 -59.31 -42.11 -53.13
C ALA A 276 -60.38 -41.16 -52.58
N ASN A 277 -61.21 -41.62 -51.64
CA ASN A 277 -62.29 -40.79 -51.10
C ASN A 277 -61.77 -39.70 -50.17
N VAL A 278 -60.76 -40.00 -49.34
CA VAL A 278 -60.20 -39.02 -48.41
C VAL A 278 -59.50 -37.90 -49.17
N LYS A 279 -58.74 -38.19 -50.23
CA LYS A 279 -58.06 -37.16 -51.02
C LYS A 279 -59.03 -36.22 -51.73
N ILE A 280 -60.10 -36.74 -52.33
CA ILE A 280 -61.14 -35.92 -52.96
C ILE A 280 -61.85 -35.04 -51.92
N LYS A 281 -62.21 -35.61 -50.76
CA LYS A 281 -62.85 -34.85 -49.68
C LYS A 281 -61.91 -33.79 -49.10
N LEU A 282 -60.64 -34.10 -48.84
CA LEU A 282 -59.66 -33.13 -48.34
C LEU A 282 -59.42 -32.00 -49.34
N GLN A 283 -59.34 -32.27 -50.65
CA GLN A 283 -59.25 -31.21 -51.66
C GLN A 283 -60.47 -30.27 -51.61
N LYS A 284 -61.67 -30.83 -51.48
CA LYS A 284 -62.90 -30.04 -51.34
C LYS A 284 -62.87 -29.19 -50.07
N LEU A 285 -62.57 -29.80 -48.91
CA LEU A 285 -62.47 -29.09 -47.63
C LEU A 285 -61.40 -28.00 -47.66
N CYS A 286 -60.26 -28.26 -48.30
CA CYS A 286 -59.21 -27.28 -48.49
C CYS A 286 -59.71 -26.06 -49.27
N SER A 287 -60.38 -26.29 -50.42
CA SER A 287 -60.95 -25.20 -51.23
C SER A 287 -62.05 -24.41 -50.52
N GLU A 288 -62.83 -25.05 -49.64
CA GLU A 288 -63.96 -24.42 -48.96
C GLU A 288 -63.54 -23.71 -47.67
N TRP A 289 -62.53 -24.22 -46.94
CA TRP A 289 -62.29 -23.82 -45.54
C TRP A 289 -60.96 -23.09 -45.29
N GLU A 290 -59.92 -23.22 -46.13
CA GLU A 290 -58.61 -22.58 -45.86
C GLU A 290 -58.64 -21.03 -45.89
N GLY A 291 -59.70 -20.43 -46.45
CA GLY A 291 -59.90 -18.97 -46.47
C GLY A 291 -60.86 -18.43 -45.39
N LEU A 292 -61.45 -19.30 -44.57
CA LEU A 292 -62.45 -18.89 -43.58
C LEU A 292 -61.79 -18.34 -42.31
N SER A 293 -62.45 -17.37 -41.68
CA SER A 293 -62.04 -16.86 -40.38
C SER A 293 -62.26 -17.90 -39.27
N GLN A 294 -61.55 -17.73 -38.14
CA GLN A 294 -61.72 -18.61 -36.97
C GLN A 294 -63.19 -18.73 -36.52
N LYS A 295 -63.94 -17.61 -36.50
CA LYS A 295 -65.36 -17.61 -36.10
C LYS A 295 -66.24 -18.37 -37.08
N GLU A 296 -65.96 -18.28 -38.37
CA GLU A 296 -66.69 -19.02 -39.41
C GLU A 296 -66.42 -20.52 -39.27
N LEU A 297 -65.15 -20.92 -39.11
CA LEU A 297 -64.76 -22.31 -38.87
C LEU A 297 -65.44 -22.89 -37.63
N GLU A 298 -65.49 -22.15 -36.51
CA GLU A 298 -66.15 -22.58 -35.27
C GLU A 298 -67.63 -22.93 -35.48
N ASN A 299 -68.33 -22.22 -36.38
CA ASN A 299 -69.75 -22.42 -36.67
C ASN A 299 -70.07 -23.59 -37.62
N ILE A 300 -69.07 -24.13 -38.33
CA ILE A 300 -69.27 -25.27 -39.25
C ILE A 300 -69.64 -26.53 -38.46
N LYS A 301 -70.75 -27.19 -38.80
CA LYS A 301 -71.11 -28.51 -38.28
C LYS A 301 -70.37 -29.59 -39.06
N THR A 302 -69.59 -30.42 -38.37
CA THR A 302 -68.86 -31.55 -38.95
C THR A 302 -69.65 -32.84 -38.76
N THR A 303 -69.78 -33.64 -39.82
CA THR A 303 -70.60 -34.86 -39.81
C THR A 303 -69.76 -36.15 -39.73
N GLY A 304 -68.48 -36.09 -40.10
CA GLY A 304 -67.56 -37.23 -40.06
C GLY A 304 -66.21 -36.91 -39.42
N GLU A 305 -65.45 -37.96 -39.12
CA GLU A 305 -64.13 -37.87 -38.47
C GLU A 305 -63.10 -37.08 -39.28
N LEU A 306 -63.12 -37.21 -40.62
CA LEU A 306 -62.24 -36.45 -41.53
C LEU A 306 -62.52 -34.95 -41.46
N GLU A 307 -63.80 -34.56 -41.55
CA GLU A 307 -64.25 -33.17 -41.47
C GLU A 307 -63.92 -32.57 -40.11
N HIS A 308 -64.14 -33.33 -39.03
CA HIS A 308 -63.81 -32.92 -37.67
C HIS A 308 -62.31 -32.67 -37.50
N SER A 309 -61.48 -33.64 -37.89
CA SER A 309 -60.03 -33.56 -37.77
C SER A 309 -59.45 -32.43 -38.61
N TYR A 310 -59.98 -32.21 -39.82
CA TYR A 310 -59.52 -31.10 -40.68
C TYR A 310 -59.93 -29.73 -40.13
N LYS A 311 -61.16 -29.59 -39.62
CA LYS A 311 -61.59 -28.37 -38.92
C LYS A 311 -60.69 -28.09 -37.71
N GLU A 312 -60.40 -29.10 -36.90
CA GLU A 312 -59.53 -28.96 -35.73
C GLU A 312 -58.11 -28.55 -36.13
N GLN A 313 -57.57 -29.11 -37.22
CA GLN A 313 -56.27 -28.72 -37.79
C GLN A 313 -56.23 -27.22 -38.11
N LEU A 314 -57.26 -26.70 -38.80
CA LEU A 314 -57.33 -25.28 -39.16
C LEU A 314 -57.47 -24.39 -37.91
N LEU A 315 -58.33 -24.76 -36.95
CA LEU A 315 -58.48 -24.01 -35.70
C LEU A 315 -57.19 -23.96 -34.88
N LEU A 316 -56.43 -25.06 -34.80
CA LEU A 316 -55.13 -25.11 -34.13
C LEU A 316 -54.10 -24.21 -34.83
N ARG A 317 -54.09 -24.16 -36.17
CA ARG A 317 -53.23 -23.22 -36.92
C ARG A 317 -53.53 -21.77 -36.56
N PHE A 318 -54.80 -21.37 -36.53
CA PHE A 318 -55.20 -20.01 -36.11
C PHE A 318 -54.76 -19.69 -34.67
N GLN A 319 -54.89 -20.65 -33.75
CA GLN A 319 -54.46 -20.44 -32.36
C GLN A 319 -52.94 -20.28 -32.25
N ILE A 320 -52.16 -21.09 -32.99
CA ILE A 320 -50.69 -20.98 -33.04
C ILE A 320 -50.28 -19.62 -33.59
N GLU A 321 -50.87 -19.16 -34.70
CA GLU A 321 -50.56 -17.85 -35.29
C GLU A 321 -50.86 -16.70 -34.32
N LYS A 322 -52.00 -16.78 -33.60
CA LYS A 322 -52.36 -15.80 -32.57
C LYS A 322 -51.35 -15.78 -31.41
N ILE A 323 -50.88 -16.95 -30.97
CA ILE A 323 -49.83 -17.03 -29.94
C ILE A 323 -48.50 -16.49 -30.48
N ASP A 324 -48.15 -16.75 -31.73
CA ASP A 324 -46.95 -16.20 -32.37
C ASP A 324 -46.96 -14.67 -32.42
N GLY A 325 -48.11 -14.07 -32.75
CA GLY A 325 -48.29 -12.62 -32.64
C GLY A 325 -48.03 -12.09 -31.23
N LYS A 326 -48.52 -12.80 -30.19
CA LYS A 326 -48.29 -12.44 -28.79
C LYS A 326 -46.82 -12.60 -28.39
N ILE A 327 -46.18 -13.71 -28.74
CA ILE A 327 -44.76 -13.98 -28.48
C ILE A 327 -43.90 -12.88 -29.11
N ASN A 328 -44.14 -12.54 -30.37
CA ASN A 328 -43.42 -11.47 -31.07
C ASN A 328 -43.61 -10.12 -30.37
N GLY A 329 -44.83 -9.82 -29.91
CA GLY A 329 -45.11 -8.63 -29.10
C GLY A 329 -44.34 -8.59 -27.78
N LYS A 330 -44.21 -9.74 -27.09
CA LYS A 330 -43.45 -9.86 -25.84
C LYS A 330 -41.94 -9.79 -26.08
N LYS A 331 -41.40 -10.42 -27.13
CA LYS A 331 -39.98 -10.30 -27.52
C LYS A 331 -39.58 -8.85 -27.81
N ARG A 332 -40.42 -8.10 -28.53
CA ARG A 332 -40.19 -6.65 -28.72
C ARG A 332 -40.19 -5.87 -27.40
N LYS A 333 -41.06 -6.23 -26.44
CA LYS A 333 -41.06 -5.62 -25.11
C LYS A 333 -39.79 -5.95 -24.32
N LEU A 334 -39.24 -7.15 -24.43
CA LEU A 334 -37.97 -7.52 -23.78
C LEU A 334 -36.81 -6.67 -24.32
N VAL A 335 -36.71 -6.52 -25.64
CA VAL A 335 -35.70 -5.64 -26.26
C VAL A 335 -35.85 -4.20 -25.75
N TYR A 336 -37.07 -3.68 -25.63
CA TYR A 336 -37.32 -2.36 -25.06
C TYR A 336 -36.84 -2.24 -23.60
N TRP A 337 -37.10 -3.24 -22.76
CA TRP A 337 -36.64 -3.24 -21.37
C TRP A 337 -35.12 -3.36 -21.25
N GLU A 338 -34.47 -4.16 -22.09
CA GLU A 338 -33.01 -4.27 -22.15
C GLU A 338 -32.36 -2.94 -22.57
N LEU A 339 -32.91 -2.27 -23.57
CA LEU A 339 -32.46 -0.93 -23.95
C LEU A 339 -32.67 0.08 -22.81
N THR A 340 -33.79 0.00 -22.10
CA THR A 340 -34.08 0.89 -20.95
C THR A 340 -33.08 0.66 -19.82
N GLU A 341 -32.76 -0.59 -19.51
CA GLU A 341 -31.75 -0.97 -18.52
C GLU A 341 -30.37 -0.41 -18.88
N ASN A 342 -29.94 -0.55 -20.13
CA ASN A 342 -28.66 0.00 -20.61
C ASN A 342 -28.62 1.53 -20.54
N VAL A 343 -29.73 2.21 -20.82
CA VAL A 343 -29.84 3.67 -20.71
C VAL A 343 -29.67 4.11 -19.25
N LEU A 344 -30.37 3.46 -18.32
CA LEU A 344 -30.29 3.75 -16.89
C LEU A 344 -28.88 3.51 -16.36
N LEU A 345 -28.27 2.39 -16.74
CA LEU A 345 -26.90 2.07 -16.36
C LEU A 345 -25.91 3.11 -16.88
N LEU A 346 -26.06 3.54 -18.14
CA LEU A 346 -25.21 4.58 -18.73
C LEU A 346 -25.32 5.91 -17.97
N GLU A 347 -26.55 6.34 -17.63
CA GLU A 347 -26.77 7.54 -16.83
C GLU A 347 -26.10 7.44 -15.46
N LYS A 348 -26.27 6.31 -14.77
CA LYS A 348 -25.64 6.04 -13.47
C LYS A 348 -24.11 6.14 -13.55
N LEU A 349 -23.49 5.54 -14.56
CA LEU A 349 -22.04 5.57 -14.72
C LEU A 349 -21.51 6.98 -14.94
N PHE A 350 -22.22 7.82 -15.70
CA PHE A 350 -21.82 9.23 -15.86
C PHE A 350 -21.95 10.03 -14.57
N LEU A 351 -22.99 9.79 -13.77
CA LEU A 351 -23.15 10.42 -12.46
C LEU A 351 -22.05 10.01 -11.48
N GLN A 352 -21.69 8.72 -11.45
CA GLN A 352 -20.59 8.21 -10.64
C GLN A 352 -19.23 8.72 -11.09
N LEU A 353 -19.02 8.84 -12.40
CA LEU A 353 -17.80 9.40 -12.97
C LEU A 353 -17.65 10.88 -12.57
N GLU A 354 -18.74 11.64 -12.62
CA GLU A 354 -18.73 13.06 -12.21
C GLU A 354 -18.49 13.22 -10.70
N GLU A 355 -19.10 12.38 -9.85
CA GLU A 355 -18.80 12.39 -8.40
C GLU A 355 -17.31 12.14 -8.15
N LEU A 356 -16.74 11.14 -8.83
CA LEU A 356 -15.33 10.78 -8.71
C LEU A 356 -14.39 11.87 -9.26
N ASP A 357 -14.71 12.48 -10.41
CA ASP A 357 -13.94 13.58 -10.99
C ASP A 357 -13.91 14.80 -10.04
N ARG A 358 -15.00 15.06 -9.31
CA ARG A 358 -15.06 16.12 -8.30
C ARG A 358 -14.19 15.80 -7.10
N ASP A 359 -14.22 14.57 -6.62
CA ASP A 359 -13.40 14.14 -5.47
C ASP A 359 -11.91 14.21 -5.81
N ILE A 360 -11.52 13.71 -6.99
CA ILE A 360 -10.16 13.84 -7.53
C ILE A 360 -9.74 15.32 -7.56
N LYS A 361 -10.58 16.19 -8.12
CA LYS A 361 -10.30 17.63 -8.24
C LYS A 361 -10.21 18.36 -6.90
N LYS A 362 -10.98 17.94 -5.89
CA LYS A 362 -10.89 18.47 -4.52
C LYS A 362 -9.54 18.12 -3.87
N GLU A 363 -8.99 16.95 -4.19
CA GLU A 363 -7.73 16.45 -3.63
C GLU A 363 -6.48 16.95 -4.35
N GLU A 364 -6.57 17.32 -5.63
CA GLU A 364 -5.43 17.80 -6.45
C GLU A 364 -4.54 18.84 -5.74
N PRO A 365 -5.05 19.93 -5.14
CA PRO A 365 -4.20 20.92 -4.47
C PRO A 365 -3.42 20.35 -3.28
N ARG A 366 -4.03 19.41 -2.55
CA ARG A 366 -3.40 18.75 -1.39
C ARG A 366 -2.30 17.81 -1.87
N LEU A 367 -2.50 17.11 -2.98
CA LEU A 367 -1.50 16.20 -3.55
C LEU A 367 -0.24 16.91 -4.05
N PHE A 368 -0.38 18.11 -4.62
CA PHE A 368 0.80 18.93 -4.97
C PHE A 368 1.64 19.26 -3.73
N GLN A 369 0.99 19.61 -2.61
CA GLN A 369 1.69 19.89 -1.35
C GLN A 369 2.35 18.63 -0.78
N ILE A 370 1.66 17.50 -0.81
CA ILE A 370 2.17 16.19 -0.37
C ILE A 370 3.39 15.78 -1.19
N ASN A 371 3.35 15.92 -2.52
CA ASN A 371 4.48 15.60 -3.40
C ASN A 371 5.70 16.49 -3.14
N ASP A 372 5.49 17.79 -2.91
CA ASP A 372 6.56 18.71 -2.52
C ASP A 372 7.17 18.35 -1.15
N GLU A 373 6.34 17.93 -0.20
CA GLU A 373 6.76 17.49 1.12
C GLU A 373 7.52 16.16 1.09
N LEU A 374 7.02 15.17 0.33
CA LEU A 374 7.71 13.92 0.03
C LEU A 374 9.10 14.19 -0.53
N LYS A 375 9.21 15.05 -1.55
CA LYS A 375 10.51 15.40 -2.15
C LYS A 375 11.46 16.04 -1.14
N LYS A 376 10.97 16.90 -0.24
CA LYS A 376 11.79 17.49 0.84
C LYS A 376 12.25 16.43 1.84
N LEU A 377 11.37 15.52 2.25
CA LEU A 377 11.67 14.44 3.19
C LEU A 377 12.66 13.43 2.59
N GLU A 378 12.50 13.06 1.32
CA GLU A 378 13.43 12.21 0.59
C GLU A 378 14.82 12.85 0.48
N MET A 379 14.90 14.14 0.11
CA MET A 379 16.16 14.88 0.09
C MET A 379 16.81 14.95 1.48
N LYS A 380 16.01 15.04 2.55
CA LYS A 380 16.51 15.04 3.93
C LYS A 380 17.03 13.66 4.33
N ARG A 381 16.30 12.60 4.00
CA ARG A 381 16.72 11.20 4.19
C ARG A 381 18.05 10.93 3.49
N ASP A 382 18.19 11.34 2.23
CA ASP A 382 19.40 11.07 1.44
C ASP A 382 20.62 11.87 1.96
N LYS A 383 20.40 13.08 2.46
CA LYS A 383 21.43 13.84 3.20
C LYS A 383 21.84 13.18 4.51
N LEU A 384 20.91 12.54 5.22
CA LEU A 384 21.22 11.80 6.44
C LEU A 384 21.90 10.46 6.16
N LYS A 385 21.62 9.81 5.03
CA LYS A 385 22.33 8.59 4.60
C LYS A 385 23.77 8.83 4.12
N SER A 386 24.06 10.03 3.60
CA SER A 386 25.39 10.41 3.10
C SER A 386 26.33 11.03 4.14
N ARG A 387 25.85 11.24 5.38
CA ARG A 387 26.63 11.71 6.54
C ARG A 387 27.08 10.55 7.40
#